data_AF-A0A9D4CU44-F1
#
_entry.id   AF-A0A9D4CU44-F1
#
_cell.length_a   1.000
_cell.length_b   1.000
_cell.length_c   1.000
_cell.angle_alpha   90.00
_cell.angle_beta   90.00
_cell.angle_gamma   90.00
#
_symmetry.space_group_name_H-M   'P 1'
#
loop_
_entity.id
_entity.type
_entity.pdbx_description
1 polymer ?
#
loop_
_entity_poly.entity_id
_entity_poly.type
_entity_poly.pdbx_seq_one_letter_code
_entity_poly.pdbx_strand_id
1 'polypeptide(L)'
;MGSAAVMVDMKDLDLCEEHGKAIKFYCEDHSKLCCSTCTFTHRKCDNVDEIKSISLINKPEFQATKHALIKIESEAASFIADCEKSRDELNESIANISDEGDKIKDSIVKLFEEAQQKMFTEINQFKAEVSMQLDKKYTAASQIQEQINQILPMYSAILEHGTFEQKFIFSKKTKEQQNTIETHVDSQRNATVTTNISLSFSRELQALLTMENPIFQMNFDQQCAKIDQSFELQIKLQEEIQKASQQMQMLELEISCLRGQLGEKDQMLTQYKEQLDSQQKNMTLEHQRQRDDLIKQLDHLNSALKHKTSTQPYSWDVQSL
;
A
#
# COMPACT_ATOMS: atom_id res chain seq x y z
N MET A 1 -37.26 42.97 -2.78
CA MET A 1 -36.00 42.46 -3.37
C MET A 1 -36.11 40.95 -3.44
N GLY A 2 -36.28 40.40 -4.65
CA GLY A 2 -36.48 38.96 -4.84
C GLY A 2 -35.17 38.22 -4.65
N SER A 3 -35.10 37.35 -3.63
CA SER A 3 -33.99 36.42 -3.47
C SER A 3 -34.03 35.45 -4.65
N ALA A 4 -33.06 35.52 -5.55
CA ALA A 4 -32.92 34.57 -6.62
C ALA A 4 -32.68 33.18 -5.99
N ALA A 5 -33.58 32.24 -6.21
CA ALA A 5 -33.42 30.87 -5.75
C ALA A 5 -32.18 30.29 -6.43
N VAL A 6 -31.12 30.06 -5.66
CA VAL A 6 -29.94 29.34 -6.11
C VAL A 6 -30.36 27.90 -6.36
N MET A 7 -30.48 27.50 -7.63
CA MET A 7 -30.63 26.10 -7.98
C MET A 7 -29.29 25.42 -7.72
N VAL A 8 -29.30 24.47 -6.79
CA VAL A 8 -28.15 23.60 -6.51
C VAL A 8 -28.31 22.35 -7.37
N ASP A 9 -27.33 22.10 -8.23
CA ASP A 9 -27.25 20.84 -8.98
C ASP A 9 -26.86 19.70 -8.01
N MET A 10 -27.76 18.74 -7.86
CA MET A 10 -27.60 17.58 -6.98
C MET A 10 -26.91 16.42 -7.68
N LYS A 11 -26.42 16.58 -8.92
CA LYS A 11 -25.69 15.55 -9.68
C LYS A 11 -26.40 14.20 -9.67
N ASP A 12 -27.68 14.21 -10.06
CA ASP A 12 -28.56 13.04 -10.09
C ASP A 12 -28.88 12.40 -8.74
N LEU A 13 -28.39 12.93 -7.60
CA LEU A 13 -28.76 12.43 -6.25
C LEU A 13 -30.24 12.67 -5.92
N ASP A 14 -30.92 13.52 -6.69
CA ASP A 14 -32.36 13.76 -6.61
C ASP A 14 -33.18 12.84 -7.53
N LEU A 15 -32.53 11.94 -8.28
CA LEU A 15 -33.17 10.96 -9.14
C LEU A 15 -33.12 9.56 -8.52
N CYS A 16 -34.22 8.83 -8.65
CA CYS A 16 -34.31 7.45 -8.22
C CYS A 16 -33.49 6.56 -9.16
N GLU A 17 -32.55 5.78 -8.59
CA GLU A 17 -31.65 4.90 -9.34
C GLU A 17 -32.40 3.90 -10.24
N GLU A 18 -33.53 3.36 -9.77
CA GLU A 18 -34.30 2.34 -10.49
C GLU A 18 -35.14 2.91 -11.65
N HIS A 19 -35.59 4.16 -11.53
CA HIS A 19 -36.63 4.72 -12.42
C HIS A 19 -36.20 6.00 -13.15
N GLY A 20 -35.05 6.59 -12.81
CA GLY A 20 -34.56 7.86 -13.34
C GLY A 20 -35.49 9.05 -13.08
N LYS A 21 -36.41 8.93 -12.11
CA LYS A 21 -37.42 9.95 -11.79
C LYS A 21 -37.07 10.67 -10.51
N ALA A 22 -37.48 11.94 -10.41
CA ALA A 22 -37.30 12.73 -9.19
C ALA A 22 -37.84 12.03 -7.94
N ILE A 23 -36.99 11.97 -6.92
CA ILE A 23 -37.32 11.46 -5.60
C ILE A 23 -38.25 12.47 -4.91
N LYS A 24 -39.36 11.97 -4.35
CA LYS A 24 -40.39 12.82 -3.71
C LYS A 24 -40.82 12.33 -2.32
N PHE A 25 -40.54 11.07 -2.00
CA PHE A 25 -41.02 10.41 -0.79
C PHE A 25 -39.86 9.72 -0.07
N TYR A 26 -40.02 9.48 1.22
CA TYR A 26 -39.10 8.69 2.03
C TYR A 26 -39.92 7.65 2.78
N CYS A 27 -39.48 6.39 2.73
CA CYS A 27 -40.08 5.31 3.50
C CYS A 27 -39.20 5.04 4.72
N GLU A 28 -39.71 5.33 5.91
CA GLU A 28 -38.97 5.15 7.17
C GLU A 28 -38.83 3.67 7.52
N ASP A 29 -39.84 2.85 7.22
CA ASP A 29 -39.82 1.40 7.47
C ASP A 29 -38.65 0.68 6.78
N HIS A 30 -38.15 1.25 5.68
CA HIS A 30 -37.05 0.71 4.88
C HIS A 30 -35.85 1.66 4.78
N SER A 31 -35.91 2.81 5.45
CA SER A 31 -34.94 3.91 5.32
C SER A 31 -34.54 4.23 3.87
N LYS A 32 -35.49 4.27 2.93
CA LYS A 32 -35.24 4.38 1.48
C LYS A 32 -35.91 5.62 0.86
N LEU A 33 -35.16 6.33 0.04
CA LEU A 33 -35.68 7.42 -0.80
C LEU A 33 -36.47 6.87 -1.99
N CYS A 34 -37.67 7.40 -2.22
CA CYS A 34 -38.64 6.89 -3.19
C CYS A 34 -39.05 7.96 -4.20
N CYS A 35 -39.10 7.59 -5.49
CA CYS A 35 -39.86 8.36 -6.49
C CYS A 35 -41.35 7.98 -6.46
N SER A 36 -42.17 8.70 -7.22
CA SER A 36 -43.60 8.41 -7.38
C SER A 36 -43.94 7.01 -7.90
N THR A 37 -42.99 6.30 -8.50
CA THR A 37 -43.20 4.91 -8.95
C THR A 37 -42.90 3.92 -7.82
N CYS A 38 -41.84 4.15 -7.04
CA CYS A 38 -41.53 3.35 -5.85
C CYS A 38 -42.63 3.44 -4.78
N THR A 39 -43.36 4.54 -4.66
CA THR A 39 -44.45 4.63 -3.66
C THR A 39 -45.54 3.58 -3.84
N PHE A 40 -45.76 3.07 -5.06
CA PHE A 40 -46.73 1.99 -5.28
C PHE A 40 -46.24 0.66 -4.69
N THR A 41 -44.93 0.41 -4.68
CA THR A 41 -44.34 -0.80 -4.09
C THR A 41 -44.23 -0.71 -2.58
N HIS A 42 -44.17 0.51 -2.04
CA HIS A 42 -44.18 0.83 -0.61
C HIS A 42 -45.59 1.16 -0.07
N ARG A 43 -46.67 0.90 -0.82
CA ARG A 43 -48.06 1.22 -0.38
C ARG A 43 -48.52 0.46 0.88
N LYS A 44 -47.83 -0.62 1.23
CA LYS A 44 -48.08 -1.43 2.45
C LYS A 44 -47.22 -0.99 3.65
N CYS A 45 -46.33 -0.03 3.45
CA CYS A 45 -45.54 0.58 4.51
C CYS A 45 -46.40 1.60 5.24
N ASP A 46 -46.30 1.63 6.56
CA ASP A 46 -47.11 2.51 7.40
C ASP A 46 -46.49 3.93 7.43
N ASN A 47 -45.18 4.03 7.21
CA ASN A 47 -44.42 5.28 7.33
C ASN A 47 -43.79 5.67 5.98
N VAL A 48 -44.61 6.21 5.08
CA VAL A 48 -44.16 6.80 3.80
C VAL A 48 -44.63 8.24 3.71
N ASP A 49 -43.69 9.17 3.90
CA ASP A 49 -43.97 10.59 3.91
C ASP A 49 -43.37 11.29 2.69
N GLU A 50 -43.99 12.41 2.30
CA GLU A 50 -43.38 13.32 1.34
C GLU A 50 -42.10 13.92 1.93
N ILE A 51 -41.01 13.97 1.16
CA ILE A 51 -39.74 14.55 1.63
C ILE A 51 -39.93 15.99 2.10
N LYS A 52 -40.88 16.72 1.51
CA LYS A 52 -41.20 18.09 1.90
C LYS A 52 -41.75 18.19 3.33
N SER A 53 -42.50 17.21 3.83
CA SER A 53 -43.03 17.23 5.20
C SER A 53 -41.95 16.85 6.22
N ILE A 54 -41.13 15.85 5.92
CA ILE A 54 -40.09 15.37 6.85
C ILE A 54 -38.80 16.21 6.85
N SER A 55 -38.47 16.88 5.74
CA SER A 55 -37.24 17.67 5.63
C SER A 55 -37.17 18.84 6.61
N LEU A 56 -38.32 19.36 7.05
CA LEU A 56 -38.39 20.38 8.09
C LEU A 56 -38.04 19.83 9.47
N ILE A 57 -38.34 18.56 9.72
CA ILE A 57 -38.12 17.87 11.00
C ILE A 57 -36.68 17.33 11.07
N ASN A 58 -36.13 16.83 9.95
CA ASN A 58 -34.78 16.23 9.88
C ASN A 58 -33.63 17.26 9.78
N LYS A 59 -33.94 18.56 9.93
CA LYS A 59 -32.92 19.62 9.95
C LYS A 59 -31.80 19.37 10.98
N PRO A 60 -32.04 18.90 12.22
CA PRO A 60 -30.98 18.62 13.18
C PRO A 60 -30.07 17.48 12.74
N GLU A 61 -30.62 16.42 12.13
CA GLU A 61 -29.85 15.29 11.60
C GLU A 61 -28.96 15.72 10.43
N PHE A 62 -29.51 16.51 9.49
CA PHE A 62 -28.72 17.08 8.41
C PHE A 62 -27.56 17.95 8.93
N GLN A 63 -27.80 18.75 9.98
CA GLN A 63 -26.73 19.50 10.63
C GLN A 63 -25.72 18.56 11.28
N ALA A 64 -26.14 17.51 11.98
CA ALA A 64 -25.23 16.54 12.59
C ALA A 64 -24.33 15.87 11.54
N THR A 65 -24.90 15.41 10.42
CA THR A 65 -24.17 14.85 9.29
C THR A 65 -23.18 15.86 8.70
N LYS A 66 -23.60 17.12 8.53
CA LYS A 66 -22.69 18.19 8.08
C LYS A 66 -21.50 18.38 9.03
N HIS A 67 -21.74 18.43 10.35
CA HIS A 67 -20.66 18.58 11.33
C HIS A 67 -19.73 17.36 11.34
N ALA A 68 -20.26 16.15 11.19
CA ALA A 68 -19.47 14.93 11.07
C ALA A 68 -18.58 14.96 9.82
N LEU A 69 -19.12 15.37 8.66
CA LEU A 69 -18.35 15.51 7.42
C LEU A 69 -17.23 16.56 7.54
N ILE A 70 -17.51 17.72 8.13
CA ILE A 70 -16.50 18.76 8.38
C ILE A 70 -15.40 18.22 9.31
N LYS A 71 -15.76 17.45 10.34
CA LYS A 71 -14.79 16.83 11.23
C LYS A 71 -13.91 15.82 10.50
N ILE A 72 -14.49 14.94 9.69
CA ILE A 72 -13.76 13.96 8.87
C ILE A 72 -12.83 14.68 7.88
N GLU A 73 -13.31 15.73 7.22
CA GLU A 73 -12.50 16.55 6.32
C GLU A 73 -11.28 17.16 7.05
N SER A 74 -11.50 17.72 8.24
CA SER A 74 -10.42 18.27 9.07
C SER A 74 -9.42 17.21 9.53
N GLU A 75 -9.89 16.02 9.92
CA GLU A 75 -9.02 14.91 10.35
C GLU A 75 -8.21 14.36 9.17
N ALA A 76 -8.83 14.21 7.99
CA ALA A 76 -8.15 13.80 6.77
C ALA A 76 -7.09 14.84 6.34
N ALA A 77 -7.40 16.13 6.40
CA ALA A 77 -6.44 17.19 6.12
C ALA A 77 -5.25 17.17 7.10
N SER A 78 -5.51 16.96 8.40
CA SER A 78 -4.44 16.80 9.40
C SER A 78 -3.57 15.57 9.11
N PHE A 79 -4.18 14.44 8.78
CA PHE A 79 -3.46 13.20 8.47
C PHE A 79 -2.58 13.35 7.22
N ILE A 80 -3.07 14.02 6.18
CA ILE A 80 -2.28 14.33 4.98
C ILE A 80 -1.07 15.19 5.37
N ALA A 81 -1.27 16.24 6.17
CA ALA A 81 -0.18 17.09 6.62
C ALA A 81 0.87 16.33 7.46
N ASP A 82 0.43 15.41 8.32
CA ASP A 82 1.33 14.55 9.10
C ASP A 82 2.13 13.61 8.18
N CYS A 83 1.50 13.02 7.16
CA CYS A 83 2.18 12.19 6.17
C CYS A 83 3.21 12.97 5.35
N GLU A 84 2.88 14.20 4.93
CA GLU A 84 3.83 15.08 4.23
C GLU A 84 5.02 15.42 5.12
N LYS A 85 4.77 15.78 6.38
CA LYS A 85 5.81 16.07 7.36
C LYS A 85 6.72 14.85 7.59
N SER A 86 6.16 13.66 7.81
CA SER A 86 6.96 12.43 8.00
C SER A 86 7.77 12.07 6.75
N ARG A 87 7.24 12.32 5.55
CA ARG A 87 8.00 12.17 4.30
C ARG A 87 9.19 13.12 4.23
N ASP A 88 9.00 14.38 4.62
CA ASP A 88 10.06 15.38 4.61
C ASP A 88 11.15 15.05 5.64
N GLU A 89 10.78 14.64 6.86
CA GLU A 89 11.71 14.17 7.91
C GLU A 89 12.50 12.93 7.46
N LEU A 90 11.86 11.99 6.75
CA LEU A 90 12.52 10.83 6.17
C LEU A 90 13.54 11.25 5.10
N ASN A 91 13.17 12.15 4.20
CA ASN A 91 14.06 12.65 3.15
C ASN A 91 15.27 13.39 3.75
N GLU A 92 15.06 14.20 4.78
CA GLU A 92 16.15 14.87 5.51
C GLU A 92 17.07 13.85 6.18
N SER A 93 16.51 12.81 6.80
CA SER A 93 17.30 11.73 7.41
C SER A 93 18.14 10.97 6.38
N ILE A 94 17.58 10.66 5.21
CA ILE A 94 18.31 10.03 4.09
C ILE A 94 19.45 10.94 3.61
N ALA A 95 19.20 12.23 3.43
CA ALA A 95 20.21 13.19 3.01
C ALA A 95 21.35 13.28 4.04
N ASN A 96 21.02 13.36 5.33
CA ASN A 96 22.02 13.41 6.41
C ASN A 96 22.90 12.16 6.45
N ILE A 97 22.32 10.97 6.28
CA ILE A 97 23.10 9.71 6.26
C ILE A 97 23.99 9.65 5.00
N SER A 98 23.49 10.11 3.86
CA SER A 98 24.30 10.22 2.63
C SER A 98 25.51 11.14 2.84
N ASP A 99 25.29 12.32 3.41
CA ASP A 99 26.34 13.30 3.72
C ASP A 99 27.37 12.75 4.71
N GLU A 100 26.93 12.00 5.71
CA GLU A 100 27.84 11.33 6.67
C GLU A 100 28.66 10.23 5.97
N GLY A 101 28.03 9.45 5.08
CA GLY A 101 28.71 8.46 4.25
C GLY A 101 29.83 9.08 3.40
N ASP A 102 29.57 10.23 2.76
CA ASP A 102 30.58 10.95 1.98
C ASP A 102 31.71 11.50 2.86
N LYS A 103 31.40 12.05 4.05
CA LYS A 103 32.45 12.50 5.00
C LYS A 103 33.35 11.36 5.46
N ILE A 104 32.79 10.17 5.70
CA ILE A 104 33.56 8.97 6.06
C ILE A 104 34.46 8.56 4.89
N LYS A 105 33.92 8.53 3.66
CA LYS A 105 34.69 8.23 2.44
C LYS A 105 35.89 9.17 2.29
N ASP A 106 35.65 10.46 2.37
CA ASP A 106 36.70 11.48 2.20
C ASP A 106 37.76 11.39 3.30
N SER A 107 37.34 11.08 4.53
CA SER A 107 38.26 10.85 5.65
C SER A 107 39.16 9.63 5.44
N ILE A 108 38.60 8.52 4.92
CA ILE A 108 39.37 7.32 4.59
C ILE A 108 40.38 7.62 3.48
N VAL A 109 39.96 8.27 2.40
CA VAL A 109 40.85 8.65 1.27
C VAL A 109 42.02 9.49 1.78
N LYS A 110 41.74 10.51 2.59
CA LYS A 110 42.76 11.38 3.17
C LYS A 110 43.78 10.60 4.01
N LEU A 111 43.32 9.67 4.84
CA LEU A 111 44.22 8.83 5.65
C LEU A 111 45.14 7.96 4.78
N PHE A 112 44.64 7.42 3.66
CA PHE A 112 45.47 6.66 2.72
C PHE A 112 46.51 7.54 2.02
N GLU A 113 46.13 8.75 1.60
CA GLU A 113 47.06 9.70 0.99
C GLU A 113 48.17 10.13 1.96
N GLU A 114 47.82 10.41 3.22
CA GLU A 114 48.79 10.74 4.28
C GLU A 114 49.75 9.56 4.55
N ALA A 115 49.22 8.34 4.63
CA ALA A 115 50.04 7.13 4.82
C ALA A 115 51.00 6.91 3.64
N GLN A 116 50.53 7.11 2.41
CA GLN A 116 51.34 7.00 1.20
C GLN A 116 52.47 8.05 1.18
N GLN A 117 52.16 9.31 1.49
CA GLN A 117 53.16 10.38 1.56
C GLN A 117 54.23 10.09 2.61
N LYS A 118 53.81 9.60 3.79
CA LYS A 118 54.73 9.21 4.85
C LYS A 118 55.65 8.07 4.40
N MET A 119 55.08 7.01 3.82
CA MET A 119 55.85 5.89 3.28
C MET A 119 56.88 6.35 2.23
N PHE A 120 56.51 7.22 1.29
CA PHE A 120 57.45 7.77 0.31
C PHE A 120 58.56 8.59 0.94
N THR A 121 58.23 9.38 1.96
CA THR A 121 59.21 10.17 2.70
C THR A 121 60.25 9.26 3.36
N GLU A 122 59.80 8.21 4.05
CA GLU A 122 60.66 7.23 4.72
C GLU A 122 61.53 6.45 3.73
N ILE A 123 60.95 5.99 2.61
CA ILE A 123 61.70 5.30 1.54
C ILE A 123 62.78 6.21 0.95
N ASN A 124 62.47 7.47 0.68
CA ASN A 124 63.42 8.42 0.11
C ASN A 124 64.54 8.75 1.09
N GLN A 125 64.23 8.89 2.38
CA GLN A 125 65.23 9.09 3.42
C GLN A 125 66.17 7.88 3.54
N PHE A 126 65.61 6.67 3.59
CA PHE A 126 66.38 5.43 3.61
C PHE A 126 67.26 5.29 2.37
N LYS A 127 66.72 5.57 1.19
CA LYS A 127 67.47 5.59 -0.08
C LYS A 127 68.65 6.56 -0.01
N ALA A 128 68.44 7.78 0.49
CA ALA A 128 69.49 8.79 0.63
C ALA A 128 70.60 8.32 1.58
N GLU A 129 70.23 7.70 2.70
CA GLU A 129 71.18 7.15 3.66
C GLU A 129 72.02 6.02 3.06
N VAL A 130 71.38 5.04 2.42
CA VAL A 130 72.06 3.92 1.75
C VAL A 130 72.99 4.44 0.66
N SER A 131 72.53 5.41 -0.14
CA SER A 131 73.36 6.02 -1.19
C SER A 131 74.60 6.68 -0.60
N MET A 132 74.45 7.48 0.46
CA MET A 132 75.59 8.09 1.16
C MET A 132 76.57 7.04 1.70
N GLN A 133 76.09 5.91 2.24
CA GLN A 133 76.97 4.85 2.73
C GLN A 133 77.73 4.16 1.58
N LEU A 134 77.06 3.91 0.45
CA LEU A 134 77.68 3.35 -0.75
C LEU A 134 78.73 4.31 -1.33
N ASP A 135 78.45 5.61 -1.40
CA ASP A 135 79.39 6.62 -1.90
C ASP A 135 80.66 6.71 -1.03
N LYS A 136 80.50 6.64 0.30
CA LYS A 136 81.64 6.59 1.24
C LYS A 136 82.51 5.35 0.99
N LYS A 137 81.88 4.18 0.81
CA LYS A 137 82.58 2.92 0.51
C LYS A 137 83.28 2.96 -0.84
N TYR A 138 82.61 3.49 -1.86
CA TYR A 138 83.18 3.65 -3.20
C TYR A 138 84.40 4.57 -3.16
N THR A 139 84.32 5.68 -2.44
CA THR A 139 85.43 6.62 -2.25
C THR A 139 86.61 5.95 -1.55
N ALA A 140 86.37 5.21 -0.47
CA ALA A 140 87.41 4.47 0.25
C ALA A 140 88.07 3.39 -0.63
N ALA A 141 87.27 2.62 -1.38
CA ALA A 141 87.79 1.63 -2.32
C ALA A 141 88.61 2.26 -3.45
N SER A 142 88.17 3.41 -3.97
CA SER A 142 88.89 4.16 -4.99
C SER A 142 90.25 4.66 -4.49
N GLN A 143 90.31 5.17 -3.25
CA GLN A 143 91.57 5.58 -2.62
C GLN A 143 92.54 4.39 -2.45
N ILE A 144 92.04 3.23 -2.03
CA ILE A 144 92.85 2.01 -1.94
C ILE A 144 93.39 1.62 -3.32
N GLN A 145 92.54 1.64 -4.35
CA GLN A 145 92.94 1.31 -5.72
C GLN A 145 94.01 2.27 -6.24
N GLU A 146 93.87 3.57 -5.95
CA GLU A 146 94.85 4.58 -6.33
C GLU A 146 96.21 4.32 -5.65
N GLN A 147 96.22 4.00 -4.35
CA GLN A 147 97.46 3.63 -3.64
C GLN A 147 98.14 2.42 -4.28
N ILE A 148 97.38 1.38 -4.63
CA ILE A 148 97.89 0.19 -5.32
C ILE A 148 98.49 0.59 -6.69
N ASN A 149 97.78 1.42 -7.45
CA ASN A 149 98.24 1.87 -8.78
C ASN A 149 99.52 2.73 -8.71
N GLN A 150 99.77 3.42 -7.60
CA GLN A 150 101.02 4.15 -7.38
C GLN A 150 102.18 3.22 -7.02
N ILE A 151 101.93 2.20 -6.18
CA ILE A 151 102.97 1.29 -5.69
C ILE A 151 103.43 0.31 -6.78
N LEU A 152 102.49 -0.23 -7.58
CA LEU A 152 102.78 -1.29 -8.55
C LEU A 152 103.87 -0.94 -9.58
N PRO A 153 103.82 0.22 -10.28
CA PRO A 153 104.86 0.59 -11.24
C PRO A 153 106.24 0.75 -10.60
N MET A 154 106.30 1.32 -9.38
CA MET A 154 107.55 1.45 -8.64
C MET A 154 108.11 0.07 -8.27
N TYR A 155 107.25 -0.86 -7.87
CA TYR A 155 107.62 -2.24 -7.57
C TYR A 155 108.22 -2.93 -8.80
N SER A 156 107.57 -2.83 -9.95
CA SER A 156 108.08 -3.40 -11.21
C SER A 156 109.44 -2.81 -11.59
N ALA A 157 109.59 -1.48 -11.54
CA ALA A 157 110.85 -0.82 -11.89
C ALA A 157 112.02 -1.23 -10.97
N ILE A 158 111.80 -1.30 -9.66
CA ILE A 158 112.82 -1.73 -8.69
C ILE A 158 113.14 -3.22 -8.84
N LEU A 159 112.14 -4.04 -9.16
CA LEU A 159 112.35 -5.47 -9.41
C LEU A 159 113.25 -5.70 -10.65
N GLU A 160 112.99 -4.99 -11.74
CA GLU A 160 113.72 -5.12 -13.01
C GLU A 160 115.11 -4.49 -12.96
N HIS A 161 115.24 -3.30 -12.36
CA HIS A 161 116.45 -2.47 -12.49
C HIS A 161 117.15 -2.12 -11.18
N GLY A 162 116.55 -2.42 -10.03
CA GLY A 162 117.11 -2.04 -8.72
C GLY A 162 118.29 -2.90 -8.26
N THR A 163 119.17 -2.30 -7.45
CA THR A 163 120.24 -3.04 -6.75
C THR A 163 119.66 -3.98 -5.67
N PHE A 164 120.48 -4.88 -5.14
CA PHE A 164 120.04 -5.78 -4.06
C PHE A 164 119.57 -5.03 -2.81
N GLU A 165 120.26 -3.94 -2.44
CA GLU A 165 119.89 -3.08 -1.31
C GLU A 165 118.57 -2.37 -1.54
N GLN A 166 118.37 -1.80 -2.75
CA GLN A 166 117.11 -1.14 -3.12
C GLN A 166 115.93 -2.13 -3.07
N LYS A 167 116.11 -3.35 -3.60
CA LYS A 167 115.12 -4.41 -3.56
C LYS A 167 114.76 -4.81 -2.13
N PHE A 168 115.76 -4.97 -1.26
CA PHE A 168 115.53 -5.32 0.14
C PHE A 168 114.78 -4.23 0.90
N ILE A 169 115.21 -2.97 0.79
CA ILE A 169 114.57 -1.82 1.44
C ILE A 169 113.12 -1.67 0.95
N PHE A 170 112.92 -1.70 -0.37
CA PHE A 170 111.61 -1.54 -0.97
C PHE A 170 110.68 -2.68 -0.57
N SER A 171 111.14 -3.94 -0.61
CA SER A 171 110.36 -5.10 -0.16
C SER A 171 109.86 -4.96 1.28
N LYS A 172 110.71 -4.50 2.22
CA LYS A 172 110.30 -4.28 3.61
C LYS A 172 109.25 -3.17 3.72
N LYS A 173 109.45 -2.05 3.03
CA LYS A 173 108.49 -0.92 3.03
C LYS A 173 107.15 -1.27 2.39
N THR A 174 107.16 -1.94 1.24
CA THR A 174 105.93 -2.36 0.58
C THR A 174 105.18 -3.41 1.41
N LYS A 175 105.89 -4.27 2.15
CA LYS A 175 105.23 -5.25 3.03
C LYS A 175 104.45 -4.59 4.18
N GLU A 176 104.98 -3.50 4.75
CA GLU A 176 104.24 -2.69 5.74
C GLU A 176 102.97 -2.10 5.12
N GLN A 177 103.09 -1.48 3.94
CA GLN A 177 101.95 -0.88 3.22
C GLN A 177 100.92 -1.92 2.78
N GLN A 178 101.35 -3.10 2.35
CA GLN A 178 100.49 -4.22 1.99
C GLN A 178 99.56 -4.59 3.14
N ASN A 179 100.11 -4.76 4.35
CA ASN A 179 99.31 -5.13 5.52
C ASN A 179 98.25 -4.05 5.85
N THR A 180 98.60 -2.76 5.68
CA THR A 180 97.64 -1.65 5.85
C THR A 180 96.54 -1.69 4.78
N ILE A 181 96.89 -1.91 3.51
CA ILE A 181 95.94 -2.02 2.41
C ILE A 181 95.00 -3.22 2.61
N GLU A 182 95.55 -4.39 2.93
CA GLU A 182 94.78 -5.62 3.20
C GLU A 182 93.77 -5.38 4.33
N THR A 183 94.22 -4.77 5.43
CA THR A 183 93.34 -4.43 6.56
C THR A 183 92.21 -3.49 6.13
N HIS A 184 92.50 -2.47 5.32
CA HIS A 184 91.47 -1.57 4.81
C HIS A 184 90.50 -2.28 3.87
N VAL A 185 90.97 -3.09 2.93
CA VAL A 185 90.11 -3.89 2.03
C VAL A 185 89.19 -4.79 2.82
N ASP A 186 89.72 -5.53 3.80
CA ASP A 186 88.92 -6.42 4.64
C ASP A 186 87.88 -5.65 5.47
N SER A 187 88.25 -4.47 6.00
CA SER A 187 87.31 -3.60 6.70
C SER A 187 86.15 -3.14 5.81
N GLN A 188 86.41 -2.83 4.54
CA GLN A 188 85.38 -2.40 3.60
C GLN A 188 84.53 -3.58 3.12
N ARG A 189 85.15 -4.74 2.89
CA ARG A 189 84.50 -5.95 2.38
C ARG A 189 83.53 -6.55 3.40
N ASN A 190 83.92 -6.60 4.67
CA ASN A 190 83.10 -7.21 5.73
C ASN A 190 81.89 -6.37 6.13
N ALA A 191 81.88 -5.08 5.78
CA ALA A 191 80.75 -4.18 6.03
C ALA A 191 79.69 -4.27 4.91
N THR A 192 79.16 -5.45 4.58
CA THR A 192 78.19 -5.59 3.48
C THR A 192 76.91 -4.78 3.75
N VAL A 193 76.55 -3.87 2.84
CA VAL A 193 75.26 -3.17 2.91
C VAL A 193 74.21 -4.06 2.25
N THR A 194 73.46 -4.79 3.08
CA THR A 194 72.32 -5.57 2.61
C THR A 194 71.04 -4.83 2.96
N THR A 195 70.22 -4.51 1.97
CA THR A 195 68.97 -3.78 2.19
C THR A 195 67.79 -4.67 1.79
N ASN A 196 66.90 -4.92 2.74
CA ASN A 196 65.61 -5.57 2.51
C ASN A 196 64.53 -4.58 2.90
N ILE A 197 63.69 -4.18 1.93
CA ILE A 197 62.53 -3.35 2.19
C ILE A 197 61.32 -4.28 2.18
N SER A 198 60.65 -4.40 3.32
CA SER A 198 59.39 -5.13 3.44
C SER A 198 58.29 -4.15 3.84
N LEU A 199 57.17 -4.22 3.14
CA LEU A 199 55.96 -3.51 3.52
C LEU A 199 55.06 -4.46 4.30
N SER A 200 54.60 -4.03 5.47
CA SER A 200 53.59 -4.74 6.25
C SER A 200 52.42 -3.79 6.54
N PHE A 201 51.22 -4.34 6.49
CA PHE A 201 49.99 -3.62 6.81
C PHE A 201 49.54 -3.98 8.22
N SER A 202 48.82 -3.08 8.87
CA SER A 202 48.18 -3.40 10.15
C SER A 202 47.14 -4.50 9.96
N ARG A 203 46.87 -5.26 11.02
CA ARG A 203 45.90 -6.36 11.00
C ARG A 203 44.50 -5.84 10.66
N GLU A 204 44.17 -4.66 11.14
CA GLU A 204 42.88 -3.99 10.93
C GLU A 204 42.69 -3.62 9.47
N LEU A 205 43.72 -3.06 8.82
CA LEU A 205 43.66 -2.73 7.40
C LEU A 205 43.61 -3.99 6.54
N GLN A 206 44.38 -5.03 6.89
CA GLN A 206 44.28 -6.32 6.20
C GLN A 206 42.89 -6.93 6.31
N ALA A 207 42.29 -6.89 7.51
CA ALA A 207 40.93 -7.36 7.72
C ALA A 207 39.96 -6.57 6.84
N LEU A 208 40.03 -5.24 6.84
CA LEU A 208 39.17 -4.38 6.03
C LEU A 208 39.32 -4.64 4.51
N LEU A 209 40.54 -4.91 4.03
CA LEU A 209 40.81 -5.24 2.62
C LEU A 209 40.37 -6.66 2.22
N THR A 210 40.19 -7.56 3.19
CA THR A 210 39.82 -8.97 2.95
C THR A 210 38.38 -9.30 3.34
N MET A 211 37.61 -8.30 3.79
CA MET A 211 36.20 -8.47 4.10
C MET A 211 35.40 -8.77 2.82
N GLU A 212 34.72 -9.92 2.79
CA GLU A 212 33.71 -10.26 1.77
C GLU A 212 32.36 -9.58 2.05
N ASN A 213 32.12 -9.18 3.29
CA ASN A 213 30.89 -8.52 3.72
C ASN A 213 30.91 -7.01 3.43
N PRO A 214 29.75 -6.38 3.20
CA PRO A 214 29.67 -4.95 3.01
C PRO A 214 30.17 -4.20 4.26
N ILE A 215 30.95 -3.13 4.03
CA ILE A 215 31.51 -2.27 5.08
C ILE A 215 30.40 -1.57 5.88
N PHE A 216 29.26 -1.32 5.23
CA PHE A 216 28.10 -0.70 5.84
C PHE A 216 26.85 -1.53 5.57
N GLN A 217 26.04 -1.73 6.60
CA GLN A 217 24.72 -2.32 6.49
C GLN A 217 23.70 -1.34 7.07
N MET A 218 22.76 -0.94 6.23
CA MET A 218 21.63 -0.10 6.64
C MET A 218 20.46 -1.01 6.99
N ASN A 219 19.93 -0.87 8.20
CA ASN A 219 18.72 -1.57 8.62
C ASN A 219 17.56 -0.57 8.66
N PHE A 220 16.46 -0.91 7.99
CA PHE A 220 15.24 -0.12 8.02
C PHE A 220 14.23 -0.80 8.96
N ASP A 221 14.06 -0.25 10.16
CA ASP A 221 13.01 -0.70 11.07
C ASP A 221 11.68 -0.05 10.69
N GLN A 222 10.97 -0.66 9.75
CA GLN A 222 9.65 -0.18 9.35
C GLN A 222 8.59 -0.59 10.39
N GLN A 223 8.36 0.24 11.40
CA GLN A 223 7.20 0.09 12.30
C GLN A 223 5.92 0.64 11.65
N CYS A 224 5.44 0.00 10.57
CA CYS A 224 4.15 0.34 9.92
C CYS A 224 2.94 -0.38 10.53
N ALA A 225 2.97 -0.71 11.82
CA ALA A 225 2.02 -1.65 12.42
C ALA A 225 0.56 -1.15 12.58
N LYS A 226 0.21 0.08 12.16
CA LYS A 226 -1.14 0.66 12.40
C LYS A 226 -1.91 1.08 11.15
N ILE A 227 -1.27 1.17 9.99
CA ILE A 227 -1.96 1.56 8.75
C ILE A 227 -2.73 0.37 8.17
N ASP A 228 -2.17 -0.84 8.26
CA ASP A 228 -2.80 -2.05 7.74
C ASP A 228 -4.11 -2.39 8.45
N GLN A 229 -4.22 -2.17 9.77
CA GLN A 229 -5.48 -2.45 10.49
C GLN A 229 -6.61 -1.52 10.07
N SER A 230 -6.31 -0.25 9.75
CA SER A 230 -7.32 0.70 9.27
C SER A 230 -7.84 0.31 7.89
N PHE A 231 -6.93 -0.07 6.98
CA PHE A 231 -7.30 -0.51 5.65
C PHE A 231 -8.05 -1.86 5.68
N GLU A 232 -7.64 -2.78 6.53
CA GLU A 232 -8.30 -4.07 6.73
C GLU A 232 -9.71 -3.89 7.34
N LEU A 233 -9.89 -2.94 8.26
CA LEU A 233 -11.22 -2.58 8.79
C LEU A 233 -12.10 -1.93 7.73
N GLN A 234 -11.54 -1.10 6.85
CA GLN A 234 -12.28 -0.48 5.76
C GLN A 234 -12.74 -1.52 4.72
N ILE A 235 -11.87 -2.49 4.39
CA ILE A 235 -12.23 -3.63 3.52
C ILE A 235 -13.33 -4.47 4.17
N LYS A 236 -13.19 -4.83 5.46
CA LYS A 236 -14.22 -5.60 6.19
C LYS A 236 -15.56 -4.87 6.24
N LEU A 237 -15.55 -3.56 6.47
CA LEU A 237 -16.77 -2.76 6.46
C LEU A 237 -17.43 -2.77 5.07
N GLN A 238 -16.65 -2.65 4.01
CA GLN A 238 -17.15 -2.67 2.63
C GLN A 238 -17.72 -4.05 2.24
N GLU A 239 -17.09 -5.14 2.70
CA GLU A 239 -17.59 -6.51 2.53
C GLU A 239 -18.93 -6.73 3.25
N GLU A 240 -19.08 -6.25 4.48
CA GLU A 240 -20.33 -6.36 5.24
C GLU A 240 -21.46 -5.53 4.60
N ILE A 241 -21.16 -4.33 4.10
CA ILE A 241 -22.11 -3.52 3.32
C ILE A 241 -22.55 -4.29 2.06
N GLN A 242 -21.63 -4.93 1.36
CA GLN A 242 -21.94 -5.72 0.17
C GLN A 242 -22.81 -6.94 0.50
N LYS A 243 -22.52 -7.66 1.60
CA LYS A 243 -23.36 -8.78 2.07
C LYS A 243 -24.77 -8.33 2.43
N ALA A 244 -24.91 -7.22 3.16
CA ALA A 244 -26.21 -6.66 3.51
C ALA A 244 -27.01 -6.27 2.25
N SER A 245 -26.35 -5.67 1.26
CA SER A 245 -26.96 -5.35 -0.04
C SER A 245 -27.45 -6.60 -0.79
N GLN A 246 -26.66 -7.67 -0.81
CA GLN A 246 -27.06 -8.95 -1.42
C GLN A 246 -28.25 -9.60 -0.69
N GLN A 247 -28.26 -9.56 0.64
CA GLN A 247 -29.39 -10.06 1.44
C GLN A 247 -30.67 -9.27 1.17
N MET A 248 -30.56 -7.95 1.04
CA MET A 248 -31.69 -7.09 0.70
C MET A 248 -32.26 -7.43 -0.69
N GLN A 249 -31.41 -7.64 -1.70
CA GLN A 249 -31.84 -8.08 -3.04
C GLN A 249 -32.55 -9.45 -3.00
N MET A 250 -32.07 -10.38 -2.19
CA MET A 250 -32.72 -11.69 -2.00
C MET A 250 -34.11 -11.55 -1.38
N LEU A 251 -34.26 -10.72 -0.35
CA LEU A 251 -35.55 -10.44 0.28
C LEU A 251 -36.52 -9.75 -0.69
N GLU A 252 -36.05 -8.83 -1.54
CA GLU A 252 -36.87 -8.20 -2.57
C GLU A 252 -37.41 -9.21 -3.59
N LEU A 253 -36.59 -10.19 -4.00
CA LEU A 253 -37.03 -11.28 -4.88
C LEU A 253 -38.08 -12.18 -4.21
N GLU A 254 -37.90 -12.49 -2.92
CA GLU A 254 -38.85 -13.30 -2.16
C GLU A 254 -40.20 -12.58 -2.01
N ILE A 255 -40.17 -11.29 -1.67
CA ILE A 255 -41.37 -10.44 -1.61
C ILE A 255 -42.07 -10.39 -2.97
N SER A 256 -41.33 -10.28 -4.07
CA SER A 256 -41.89 -10.30 -5.43
C SER A 256 -42.60 -11.63 -5.72
N CYS A 257 -41.99 -12.76 -5.37
CA CYS A 257 -42.59 -14.10 -5.53
C CYS A 257 -43.90 -14.23 -4.74
N LEU A 258 -43.89 -13.82 -3.46
CA LEU A 258 -45.08 -13.84 -2.61
C LEU A 258 -46.21 -12.94 -3.14
N ARG A 259 -45.87 -11.78 -3.72
CA ARG A 259 -46.84 -10.90 -4.39
C ARG A 259 -47.46 -11.58 -5.61
N GLY A 260 -46.68 -12.30 -6.40
CA GLY A 260 -47.19 -13.11 -7.52
C GLY A 260 -48.21 -14.16 -7.05
N GLN A 261 -47.86 -14.94 -6.03
CA GLN A 261 -48.75 -15.94 -5.44
C GLN A 261 -50.03 -15.35 -4.86
N LEU A 262 -49.95 -14.16 -4.22
CA LEU A 262 -51.12 -13.47 -3.72
C LEU A 262 -52.04 -13.02 -4.86
N GLY A 263 -51.47 -12.50 -5.95
CA GLY A 263 -52.22 -12.13 -7.15
C GLY A 263 -52.98 -13.30 -7.77
N GLU A 264 -52.37 -14.48 -7.84
CA GLU A 264 -53.04 -15.70 -8.30
C GLU A 264 -54.23 -16.08 -7.40
N LYS A 265 -54.05 -15.97 -6.08
CA LYS A 265 -55.13 -16.22 -5.11
C LYS A 265 -56.27 -15.21 -5.24
N ASP A 266 -55.97 -13.94 -5.43
CA ASP A 266 -56.97 -12.89 -5.64
C ASP A 266 -57.76 -13.12 -6.94
N GLN A 267 -57.09 -13.59 -8.01
CA GLN A 267 -57.74 -13.97 -9.25
C GLN A 267 -58.68 -15.17 -9.05
N MET A 268 -58.24 -16.20 -8.31
CA MET A 268 -59.10 -17.34 -7.96
C MET A 268 -60.31 -16.93 -7.13
N LEU A 269 -60.13 -16.07 -6.12
CA LEU A 269 -61.23 -15.54 -5.31
C LEU A 269 -62.24 -14.76 -6.16
N THR A 270 -61.75 -13.97 -7.13
CA THR A 270 -62.61 -13.23 -8.06
C THR A 270 -63.44 -14.18 -8.93
N GLN A 271 -62.82 -15.21 -9.51
CA GLN A 271 -63.52 -16.24 -10.28
C GLN A 271 -64.57 -16.98 -9.45
N TYR A 272 -64.23 -17.33 -8.20
CA TYR A 272 -65.15 -18.02 -7.30
C TYR A 272 -66.36 -17.14 -6.94
N LYS A 273 -66.14 -15.84 -6.74
CA LYS A 273 -67.20 -14.87 -6.49
C LYS A 273 -68.15 -14.73 -7.69
N GLU A 274 -67.60 -14.62 -8.90
CA GLU A 274 -68.41 -14.57 -10.13
C GLU A 274 -69.26 -15.84 -10.32
N GLN A 275 -68.72 -17.01 -9.97
CA GLN A 275 -69.47 -18.27 -9.97
C GLN A 275 -70.62 -18.26 -8.96
N LEU A 276 -70.39 -17.80 -7.73
CA LEU A 276 -71.43 -17.68 -6.70
C LEU A 276 -72.53 -16.71 -7.11
N ASP A 277 -72.18 -15.53 -7.64
CA ASP A 277 -73.14 -14.54 -8.12
C ASP A 277 -74.00 -15.11 -9.25
N SER A 278 -73.39 -15.88 -10.16
CA SER A 278 -74.09 -16.60 -11.24
C SER A 278 -75.05 -17.67 -10.70
N GLN A 279 -74.62 -18.47 -9.72
CA GLN A 279 -75.48 -19.47 -9.07
C GLN A 279 -76.67 -18.81 -8.34
N GLN A 280 -76.44 -17.74 -7.61
CA GLN A 280 -77.48 -16.99 -6.90
C GLN A 280 -78.50 -16.40 -7.88
N LYS A 281 -78.04 -15.86 -9.01
CA LYS A 281 -78.91 -15.35 -10.08
C LYS A 281 -79.76 -16.46 -10.68
N ASN A 282 -79.18 -17.63 -10.94
CA ASN A 282 -79.92 -18.79 -11.46
C ASN A 282 -80.98 -19.29 -10.48
N MET A 283 -80.66 -19.40 -9.17
CA MET A 283 -81.65 -19.75 -8.16
C MET A 283 -82.80 -18.74 -8.09
N THR A 284 -82.48 -17.44 -8.16
CA THR A 284 -83.49 -16.37 -8.15
C THR A 284 -84.43 -16.48 -9.35
N LEU A 285 -83.87 -16.71 -10.55
CA LEU A 285 -84.65 -16.96 -11.77
C LEU A 285 -85.55 -18.19 -11.65
N GLU A 286 -85.04 -19.28 -11.06
CA GLU A 286 -85.80 -20.50 -10.87
C GLU A 286 -86.95 -20.31 -9.88
N HIS A 287 -86.71 -19.64 -8.74
CA HIS A 287 -87.77 -19.26 -7.81
C HIS A 287 -88.82 -18.35 -8.46
N GLN A 288 -88.39 -17.44 -9.33
CA GLN A 288 -89.30 -16.57 -10.09
C GLN A 288 -90.17 -17.38 -11.05
N ARG A 289 -89.60 -18.35 -11.78
CA ARG A 289 -90.37 -19.27 -12.63
C ARG A 289 -91.39 -20.08 -11.84
N GLN A 290 -90.97 -20.67 -10.72
CA GLN A 290 -91.86 -21.43 -9.84
C GLN A 290 -93.03 -20.57 -9.32
N ARG A 291 -92.75 -19.33 -8.92
CA ARG A 291 -93.78 -18.38 -8.51
C ARG A 291 -94.75 -18.05 -9.65
N ASP A 292 -94.23 -17.79 -10.85
CA ASP A 292 -95.06 -17.45 -12.01
C ASP A 292 -95.96 -18.64 -12.42
N ASP A 293 -95.46 -19.88 -12.31
CA ASP A 293 -96.27 -21.08 -12.54
C ASP A 293 -97.32 -21.32 -11.46
N LEU A 294 -97.02 -21.04 -10.19
CA LEU A 294 -98.02 -21.06 -9.11
C LEU A 294 -99.11 -20.02 -9.35
N ILE A 295 -98.75 -18.81 -9.80
CA ILE A 295 -99.74 -17.76 -10.16
C ILE A 295 -100.67 -18.27 -11.26
N LYS A 296 -100.13 -18.86 -12.34
CA LYS A 296 -100.96 -19.45 -13.41
C LYS A 296 -101.90 -20.53 -12.90
N GLN A 297 -101.43 -21.42 -12.01
CA GLN A 297 -102.28 -22.44 -11.39
C GLN A 297 -103.42 -21.81 -10.58
N LEU A 298 -103.12 -20.75 -9.84
CA LEU A 298 -104.08 -20.00 -9.03
C LEU A 298 -105.13 -19.30 -9.91
N ASP A 299 -104.73 -18.72 -11.05
CA ASP A 299 -105.63 -18.15 -12.04
C ASP A 299 -106.54 -19.21 -12.68
N HIS A 300 -106.01 -20.40 -12.96
CA HIS A 300 -106.79 -21.54 -13.43
C HIS A 300 -107.83 -22.00 -12.41
N LEU A 301 -107.45 -22.11 -11.14
CA LEU A 301 -108.35 -22.45 -10.04
C LEU A 301 -109.44 -21.37 -9.84
N ASN A 302 -109.07 -20.09 -9.87
CA ASN A 302 -110.02 -18.98 -9.78
C ASN A 302 -111.00 -18.97 -10.96
N SER A 303 -110.54 -19.29 -12.16
CA SER A 303 -111.38 -19.43 -13.35
C SER A 303 -112.35 -20.62 -13.23
N ALA A 304 -111.88 -21.76 -12.69
CA ALA A 304 -112.71 -22.92 -12.40
C ALA A 304 -113.75 -22.64 -11.30
N LEU A 305 -113.38 -21.86 -10.28
CA LEU A 305 -114.29 -21.40 -9.22
C LEU A 305 -115.38 -20.49 -9.77
N LYS A 306 -115.04 -19.54 -10.65
CA LYS A 306 -116.03 -18.71 -11.38
C LYS A 306 -116.98 -19.53 -12.24
N HIS A 307 -116.52 -20.65 -12.81
CA HIS A 307 -117.40 -21.59 -13.52
C HIS A 307 -118.32 -22.37 -12.58
N LYS A 308 -117.91 -22.68 -11.35
CA LYS A 308 -118.74 -23.38 -10.35
C LYS A 308 -119.82 -22.48 -9.71
N THR A 309 -119.57 -21.19 -9.55
CA THR A 309 -120.56 -20.24 -8.99
C THR A 309 -121.64 -19.80 -10.00
N SER A 310 -121.55 -20.21 -11.27
CA SER A 310 -122.55 -19.91 -12.30
C SER A 310 -123.60 -21.01 -12.50
N THR A 311 -123.57 -22.11 -11.73
CA THR A 311 -124.55 -23.22 -11.82
C THR A 311 -124.90 -23.79 -10.44
N GLN A 312 -125.70 -23.06 -9.65
CA GLN A 312 -126.77 -23.66 -8.82
C GLN A 312 -127.58 -22.56 -8.11
N PRO A 313 -128.91 -22.51 -8.29
CA PRO A 313 -129.78 -21.59 -7.58
C PRO A 313 -130.12 -22.10 -6.17
N TYR A 314 -130.24 -21.13 -5.27
CA TYR A 314 -130.85 -21.14 -3.95
C TYR A 314 -131.99 -22.15 -3.73
N SER A 315 -131.95 -22.85 -2.59
CA SER A 315 -133.12 -23.34 -1.86
C SER A 315 -132.75 -23.46 -0.38
N TRP A 316 -133.08 -22.44 0.41
CA TRP A 316 -133.07 -22.53 1.86
C TRP A 316 -134.37 -23.18 2.28
N ASP A 317 -134.29 -24.34 2.93
CA ASP A 317 -135.41 -24.91 3.67
C ASP A 317 -135.05 -25.08 5.14
N VAL A 318 -136.05 -24.71 5.93
CA VAL A 318 -136.13 -24.61 7.38
C VAL A 318 -136.37 -26.01 7.96
N GLN A 319 -135.71 -26.37 9.08
CA GLN A 319 -136.35 -27.09 10.20
C GLN A 319 -135.40 -27.34 11.40
N SER A 320 -135.75 -26.70 12.52
CA SER A 320 -135.83 -27.24 13.89
C SER A 320 -135.03 -28.49 14.28
N LEU A 321 -134.00 -28.30 15.13
CA LEU A 321 -134.00 -28.68 16.56
C LEU A 321 -132.74 -28.15 17.26
#